data_AF-A0A3Q7SJY3-F1
#
_entry.id   AF-A0A3Q7SJY3-F1
#
_cell.length_a   1.000
_cell.length_b   1.000
_cell.length_c   1.000
_cell.angle_alpha   90.00
_cell.angle_beta   90.00
_cell.angle_gamma   90.00
#
_symmetry.space_group_name_H-M   'P 1'
#
loop_
_entity.id
_entity.type
_entity.pdbx_description
1 polymer ?
#
loop_
_entity_poly.entity_id
_entity_poly.type
_entity_poly.pdbx_seq_one_letter_code
_entity_poly.pdbx_strand_id
1 'polypeptide(L)'
;MPPVTGRGREKVAFRKTLEKEAKGVEPDIAVPKFKQRKWESDKAYVQRMEQEAQHVLFLSKNQVVRQPEVQAAPKKEKSERKKAFQQRRLDKIRQRREEKAAERLEQELLRDPVKFGEVALQPPELTAQPRSSASRGQPGKKSLMLRKLLSSGGVSQPLTTSLARQRIIGEERERAVQAYRALKKRQQQGTQSPQPPHLASRKKAETCL
;
A
#
# COMPACT_ATOMS: atom_id res chain seq x y z
N MET A 1 22.96 6.51 78.96
CA MET A 1 22.35 7.06 77.72
C MET A 1 23.35 6.88 76.57
N PRO A 2 23.21 5.86 75.70
CA PRO A 2 24.04 5.74 74.49
C PRO A 2 23.42 6.53 73.31
N PRO A 3 24.19 7.30 72.53
CA PRO A 3 23.66 7.98 71.35
C PRO A 3 23.54 7.02 70.16
N VAL A 4 22.31 6.83 69.68
CA VAL A 4 21.97 6.04 68.47
C VAL A 4 21.79 7.00 67.30
N THR A 5 22.78 7.16 66.42
CA THR A 5 22.52 7.71 65.07
C THR A 5 23.55 7.26 64.03
N GLY A 6 23.23 6.16 63.32
CA GLY A 6 23.94 5.73 62.10
C GLY A 6 23.03 5.43 60.89
N ARG A 7 21.70 5.49 61.05
CA ARG A 7 20.73 4.89 60.09
C ARG A 7 20.38 5.74 58.85
N GLY A 8 20.95 6.93 58.71
CA GLY A 8 20.64 7.87 57.62
C GLY A 8 21.51 7.71 56.37
N ARG A 9 22.80 7.38 56.54
CA ARG A 9 23.78 7.36 55.43
C ARG A 9 23.57 6.16 54.49
N GLU A 10 23.21 5.00 55.05
CA GLU A 10 22.96 3.77 54.29
C GLU A 10 21.75 3.88 53.37
N LYS A 11 20.67 4.51 53.83
CA LYS A 11 19.46 4.76 53.03
C LYS A 11 19.71 5.70 51.85
N VAL A 12 20.63 6.67 52.02
CA VAL A 12 21.02 7.60 50.95
C VAL A 12 21.92 6.93 49.93
N ALA A 13 22.83 6.05 50.35
CA ALA A 13 23.66 5.26 49.44
C ALA A 13 22.82 4.30 48.59
N PHE A 14 21.84 3.63 49.20
CA PHE A 14 20.93 2.70 48.51
C PHE A 14 20.05 3.40 47.46
N ARG A 15 19.54 4.61 47.76
CA ARG A 15 18.77 5.40 46.77
C ARG A 15 19.65 5.83 45.59
N LYS A 16 20.91 6.19 45.84
CA LYS A 16 21.87 6.57 44.79
C LYS A 16 22.27 5.42 43.87
N THR A 17 22.31 4.18 44.34
CA THR A 17 22.57 3.01 43.47
C THR A 17 21.35 2.70 42.59
N LEU A 18 20.14 2.73 43.17
CA LEU A 18 18.87 2.53 42.46
C LEU A 18 18.65 3.57 41.34
N GLU A 19 18.98 4.84 41.59
CA GLU A 19 18.90 5.91 40.58
C GLU A 19 19.90 5.75 39.42
N LYS A 20 21.04 5.06 39.64
CA LYS A 20 22.02 4.79 38.58
C LYS A 20 21.57 3.65 37.68
N GLU A 21 20.99 2.60 38.28
CA GLU A 21 20.40 1.48 37.55
C GLU A 21 19.18 1.93 36.72
N ALA A 22 18.35 2.83 37.26
CA ALA A 22 17.19 3.40 36.55
C ALA A 22 17.55 4.28 35.34
N LYS A 23 18.80 4.78 35.23
CA LYS A 23 19.27 5.56 34.08
C LYS A 23 19.72 4.70 32.89
N GLY A 24 19.64 3.37 33.00
CA GLY A 24 19.97 2.44 31.90
C GLY A 24 21.45 2.43 31.50
N VAL A 25 22.30 3.12 32.26
CA VAL A 25 23.76 3.04 32.11
C VAL A 25 24.21 1.85 32.93
N GLU A 26 24.22 0.67 32.31
CA GLU A 26 24.89 -0.47 32.94
C GLU A 26 26.33 -0.05 33.28
N PRO A 27 26.77 -0.18 34.54
CA PRO A 27 28.12 0.19 34.92
C PRO A 27 29.13 -0.67 34.15
N ASP A 28 30.30 -0.09 33.85
CA ASP A 28 31.40 -0.84 33.25
C ASP A 28 31.84 -1.97 34.19
N ILE A 29 32.18 -3.13 33.62
CA ILE A 29 32.65 -4.27 34.41
C ILE A 29 33.96 -3.87 35.08
N ALA A 30 33.98 -3.97 36.40
CA ALA A 30 35.18 -3.73 37.19
C ALA A 30 36.25 -4.78 36.84
N VAL A 31 37.43 -4.32 36.43
CA VAL A 31 38.57 -5.19 36.11
C VAL A 31 39.30 -5.56 37.40
N PRO A 32 39.31 -6.83 37.83
CA PRO A 32 40.00 -7.26 39.03
C PRO A 32 41.52 -7.08 38.91
N LYS A 33 42.17 -6.72 40.01
CA LYS A 33 43.64 -6.60 40.09
C LYS A 33 44.20 -7.82 40.79
N PHE A 34 44.89 -8.67 40.03
CA PHE A 34 45.45 -9.90 40.56
C PHE A 34 46.82 -9.65 41.22
N LYS A 35 46.82 -9.66 42.55
CA LYS A 35 48.02 -9.69 43.38
C LYS A 35 47.83 -10.75 44.48
N GLN A 36 48.86 -11.55 44.73
CA GLN A 36 48.86 -12.53 45.81
C GLN A 36 48.86 -11.80 47.15
N ARG A 37 48.02 -12.26 48.09
CA ARG A 37 47.95 -11.67 49.42
C ARG A 37 49.06 -12.23 50.31
N LYS A 38 49.44 -11.48 51.36
CA LYS A 38 50.56 -11.81 52.27
C LYS A 38 50.48 -13.18 52.94
N TRP A 39 49.28 -13.77 53.04
CA TRP A 39 49.02 -15.06 53.69
C TRP A 39 48.24 -16.03 52.79
N GLU A 40 48.28 -15.81 51.47
CA GLU A 40 47.59 -16.63 50.49
C GLU A 40 48.57 -17.65 49.90
N SER A 41 48.26 -18.94 50.05
CA SER A 41 49.01 -19.99 49.35
C SER A 41 48.85 -19.85 47.83
N ASP A 42 49.84 -20.29 47.07
CA ASP A 42 49.83 -20.20 45.60
C ASP A 42 48.58 -20.84 44.99
N LYS A 43 48.16 -21.99 45.53
CA LYS A 43 46.96 -22.70 45.07
C LYS A 43 45.68 -21.89 45.32
N ALA A 44 45.56 -21.25 46.48
CA ALA A 44 44.42 -20.40 46.81
C ALA A 44 44.37 -19.15 45.90
N TYR A 45 45.54 -18.58 45.58
CA TYR A 45 45.66 -17.47 44.64
C TYR A 45 45.17 -17.83 43.24
N VAL A 46 45.60 -18.99 42.71
CA VAL A 46 45.17 -19.46 41.39
C VAL A 46 43.67 -19.71 41.34
N GLN A 47 43.10 -20.34 42.37
CA GLN A 47 41.66 -20.56 42.46
C GLN A 47 40.87 -19.25 42.49
N ARG A 48 41.33 -18.25 43.24
CA ARG A 48 40.71 -16.92 43.27
C ARG A 48 40.77 -16.24 41.91
N MET A 49 41.92 -16.31 41.23
CA MET A 49 42.05 -15.80 39.86
C MET A 49 41.04 -16.45 38.91
N GLU A 50 40.91 -17.78 38.98
CA GLU A 50 40.00 -18.54 38.12
C GLU A 50 38.54 -18.13 38.35
N GLN A 51 38.10 -18.01 39.60
CA GLN A 51 36.74 -17.58 39.95
C GLN A 51 36.44 -16.15 39.50
N GLU A 52 37.35 -15.21 39.76
CA GLU A 52 37.21 -13.81 39.35
C GLU A 52 37.17 -13.70 37.81
N ALA A 53 37.99 -14.47 37.09
CA ALA A 53 38.00 -14.50 35.63
C ALA A 53 36.70 -15.08 35.04
N GLN A 54 36.20 -16.19 35.61
CA GLN A 54 34.91 -16.77 35.22
C GLN A 54 33.76 -15.78 35.46
N HIS A 55 33.79 -15.05 36.58
CA HIS A 55 32.78 -14.06 36.90
C HIS A 55 32.79 -12.88 35.91
N VAL A 56 33.96 -12.32 35.60
CA VAL A 56 34.09 -11.24 34.59
C VAL A 56 33.62 -11.71 33.22
N LEU A 57 33.98 -12.92 32.81
CA LEU A 57 33.53 -13.49 31.54
C LEU A 57 32.02 -13.69 31.49
N PHE A 58 31.40 -14.09 32.61
CA PHE A 58 29.95 -14.18 32.71
C PHE A 58 29.29 -12.81 32.53
N LEU A 59 29.79 -11.78 33.23
CA LEU A 59 29.26 -10.43 33.09
C LEU A 59 29.42 -9.91 31.66
N SER A 60 30.57 -10.12 31.02
CA SER A 60 30.81 -9.63 29.66
C SER A 60 29.90 -10.29 28.62
N LYS A 61 29.60 -11.58 28.77
CA LYS A 61 28.67 -12.30 27.87
C LYS A 61 27.24 -11.77 27.94
N ASN A 62 26.85 -11.25 29.10
CA ASN A 62 25.51 -10.72 29.32
C ASN A 62 25.40 -9.22 29.01
N GLN A 63 26.51 -8.55 28.67
CA GLN A 63 26.46 -7.15 28.28
C GLN A 63 25.90 -6.98 26.87
N VAL A 64 25.00 -6.00 26.72
CA VAL A 64 24.55 -5.53 25.42
C VAL A 64 25.76 -4.98 24.66
N VAL A 65 25.88 -5.33 23.38
CA VAL A 65 26.97 -4.85 22.51
C VAL A 65 26.99 -3.32 22.51
N ARG A 66 27.93 -2.73 23.25
CA ARG A 66 28.13 -1.29 23.25
C ARG A 66 28.85 -0.89 21.97
N GLN A 67 28.24 -0.01 21.18
CA GLN A 67 28.87 0.64 20.03
C GLN A 67 29.20 2.10 20.38
N PRO A 68 30.25 2.36 21.17
CA PRO A 68 30.62 3.73 21.56
C PRO A 68 30.96 4.60 20.34
N GLU A 69 31.50 4.01 19.28
CA GLU A 69 31.86 4.72 18.04
C GLU A 69 30.64 5.18 17.23
N VAL A 70 29.50 4.49 17.33
CA VAL A 70 28.28 4.86 16.59
C VAL A 70 27.57 6.06 17.20
N GLN A 71 27.81 6.36 18.48
CA GLN A 71 27.27 7.54 19.15
C GLN A 71 28.14 8.80 18.95
N ALA A 72 29.42 8.65 18.58
CA ALA A 72 30.36 9.77 18.48
C ALA A 72 30.23 10.60 17.19
N ALA A 73 29.66 10.03 16.13
CA ALA A 73 29.32 10.80 14.93
C ALA A 73 27.83 11.16 14.99
N PRO A 74 27.45 12.43 15.24
CA PRO A 74 26.11 12.87 14.89
C PRO A 74 25.99 12.72 13.38
N LYS A 75 25.43 11.60 12.93
CA LYS A 75 25.05 11.40 11.54
C LYS A 75 24.14 12.58 11.25
N LYS A 76 24.61 13.56 10.48
CA LYS A 76 23.82 14.73 10.08
C LYS A 76 22.54 14.19 9.46
N GLU A 77 21.49 14.16 10.25
CA GLU A 77 20.26 13.55 9.83
C GLU A 77 19.74 14.40 8.68
N LYS A 78 19.59 13.76 7.51
CA LYS A 78 19.01 14.44 6.36
C LYS A 78 17.63 14.93 6.78
N SER A 79 17.25 16.14 6.37
CA SER A 79 15.90 16.64 6.60
C SER A 79 14.86 15.62 6.12
N GLU A 80 13.70 15.57 6.76
CA GLU A 80 12.62 14.63 6.44
C GLU A 80 12.28 14.65 4.95
N ARG A 81 12.26 15.85 4.34
CA ARG A 81 12.06 16.05 2.90
C ARG A 81 13.09 15.30 2.05
N LYS A 82 14.35 15.29 2.46
CA LYS A 82 15.43 14.60 1.72
C LYS A 82 15.39 13.08 1.94
N LYS A 83 14.93 12.60 3.10
CA LYS A 83 14.64 11.18 3.35
C LYS A 83 13.48 10.70 2.46
N ALA A 84 12.37 11.43 2.44
CA ALA A 84 11.19 11.13 1.62
C ALA A 84 11.50 11.16 0.11
N PHE A 85 12.30 12.12 -0.36
CA PHE A 85 12.73 12.16 -1.76
C PHE A 85 13.57 10.93 -2.16
N GLN A 86 14.47 10.49 -1.29
CA GLN A 86 15.26 9.27 -1.54
C GLN A 86 14.40 8.02 -1.55
N GLN A 87 13.48 7.87 -0.59
CA GLN A 87 12.53 6.76 -0.56
C GLN A 87 11.68 6.71 -1.83
N ARG A 88 11.05 7.83 -2.22
CA ARG A 88 10.24 7.92 -3.44
C ARG A 88 11.03 7.51 -4.69
N ARG A 89 12.31 7.87 -4.77
CA ARG A 89 13.17 7.48 -5.89
C ARG A 89 13.42 5.97 -5.91
N LEU A 90 13.67 5.37 -4.75
CA LEU A 90 13.86 3.92 -4.61
C LEU A 90 12.58 3.16 -4.94
N ASP A 91 11.43 3.64 -4.45
CA ASP A 91 10.13 3.02 -4.70
C ASP A 91 9.78 3.05 -6.18
N LYS A 92 10.06 4.15 -6.88
CA LYS A 92 9.88 4.23 -8.34
C LYS A 92 10.73 3.21 -9.10
N ILE A 93 11.94 2.92 -8.62
CA ILE A 93 12.81 1.90 -9.24
C ILE A 93 12.26 0.50 -8.98
N ARG A 94 11.74 0.23 -7.77
CA ARG A 94 11.10 -1.04 -7.41
C ARG A 94 9.85 -1.29 -8.25
N GLN A 95 8.94 -0.32 -8.30
CA GLN A 95 7.74 -0.37 -9.14
C GLN A 95 8.08 -0.64 -10.60
N ARG A 96 9.06 0.07 -11.18
CA ARG A 96 9.48 -0.17 -12.57
C ARG A 96 10.05 -1.58 -12.79
N ARG A 97 10.67 -2.19 -11.77
CA ARG A 97 11.15 -3.59 -11.87
C ARG A 97 9.99 -4.57 -11.81
N GLU A 98 9.03 -4.33 -10.93
CA GLU A 98 7.83 -5.14 -10.78
C GLU A 98 6.96 -5.07 -12.04
N GLU A 99 6.71 -3.87 -12.58
CA GLU A 99 5.99 -3.65 -13.84
C GLU A 99 6.67 -4.39 -15.00
N LYS A 100 8.00 -4.30 -15.12
CA LYS A 100 8.74 -5.04 -16.15
C LYS A 100 8.69 -6.56 -15.97
N ALA A 101 8.67 -7.02 -14.73
CA ALA A 101 8.54 -8.45 -14.45
C ALA A 101 7.13 -8.93 -14.82
N ALA A 102 6.09 -8.16 -14.49
CA ALA A 102 4.72 -8.42 -14.90
C ALA A 102 4.57 -8.41 -16.43
N GLU A 103 5.14 -7.41 -17.12
CA GLU A 103 5.10 -7.33 -18.58
C GLU A 103 5.76 -8.54 -19.25
N ARG A 104 6.88 -9.03 -18.71
CA ARG A 104 7.53 -10.26 -19.20
C ARG A 104 6.64 -11.49 -19.00
N LEU A 105 6.01 -11.62 -17.83
CA LEU A 105 5.08 -12.72 -17.56
C LEU A 105 3.84 -12.65 -18.46
N GLU A 106 3.29 -11.47 -18.70
CA GLU A 106 2.19 -11.27 -19.65
C GLU A 106 2.60 -11.65 -21.07
N GLN A 107 3.79 -11.23 -21.52
CA GLN A 107 4.32 -11.63 -22.82
C GLN A 107 4.44 -13.16 -22.94
N GLU A 108 4.90 -13.84 -21.89
CA GLU A 108 5.00 -15.30 -21.88
C GLU A 108 3.62 -15.98 -21.93
N LEU A 109 2.63 -15.45 -21.20
CA LEU A 109 1.26 -15.99 -21.19
C LEU A 109 0.49 -15.73 -22.49
N LEU A 110 0.71 -14.58 -23.13
CA LEU A 110 0.04 -14.18 -24.37
C LEU A 110 0.78 -14.65 -25.63
N ARG A 111 1.96 -15.27 -25.48
CA ARG A 111 2.69 -15.84 -26.61
C ARG A 111 2.01 -17.13 -27.05
N ASP A 112 1.14 -17.03 -28.05
CA ASP A 112 0.59 -18.19 -28.75
C ASP A 112 1.66 -18.74 -29.72
N PRO A 113 2.19 -19.96 -29.51
CA PRO A 113 3.17 -20.56 -30.40
C PRO A 113 2.48 -21.06 -31.68
N VAL A 114 2.11 -20.14 -32.55
CA VAL A 114 1.67 -20.47 -33.92
C VAL A 114 2.91 -20.75 -34.76
N LYS A 115 3.01 -21.95 -35.33
CA LYS A 115 4.08 -22.28 -36.27
C LYS A 115 3.88 -21.46 -37.54
N PHE A 116 4.88 -20.66 -37.89
CA PHE A 116 4.86 -19.91 -39.14
C PHE A 116 4.71 -20.87 -40.32
N GLY A 117 3.57 -20.82 -41.01
CA GLY A 117 3.22 -21.77 -42.09
C GLY A 117 1.79 -22.32 -42.02
N GLU A 118 1.14 -22.25 -40.85
CA GLU A 118 -0.31 -22.53 -40.73
C GLU A 118 -1.12 -21.25 -41.00
N VAL A 119 -0.83 -20.58 -42.12
CA VAL A 119 -1.78 -19.64 -42.71
C VAL A 119 -2.62 -20.48 -43.65
N ALA A 120 -3.89 -20.70 -43.33
CA ALA A 120 -4.82 -21.29 -44.28
C ALA A 120 -4.90 -20.35 -45.50
N LEU A 121 -4.11 -20.62 -46.54
CA LEU A 121 -4.08 -19.85 -47.78
C LEU A 121 -5.43 -19.88 -48.49
N GLN A 122 -6.19 -20.94 -48.25
CA GLN A 122 -7.52 -21.12 -48.78
C GLN A 122 -8.54 -20.72 -47.71
N PRO A 123 -9.41 -19.74 -47.98
CA PRO A 123 -10.52 -19.45 -47.08
C PRO A 123 -11.38 -20.72 -46.94
N PRO A 124 -11.93 -21.01 -45.75
CA PRO A 124 -12.77 -22.18 -45.54
C PRO A 124 -13.98 -22.12 -46.47
N GLU A 125 -14.10 -23.12 -47.34
CA GLU A 125 -15.23 -23.24 -48.23
C GLU A 125 -16.43 -23.76 -47.45
N LEU A 126 -17.51 -22.97 -47.42
CA LEU A 126 -18.78 -23.36 -46.84
C LEU A 126 -19.41 -24.45 -47.73
N THR A 127 -19.09 -25.71 -47.46
CA THR A 127 -19.67 -26.87 -48.16
C THR A 127 -21.14 -27.14 -47.79
N ALA A 128 -21.60 -26.55 -46.68
CA ALA A 128 -22.98 -26.63 -46.24
C ALA A 128 -23.77 -25.37 -46.63
N GLN A 129 -24.86 -25.55 -47.38
CA GLN A 129 -25.85 -24.49 -47.62
C GLN A 129 -26.42 -24.02 -46.26
N PRO A 130 -26.36 -22.72 -45.92
CA PRO A 130 -27.00 -22.23 -44.71
C PRO A 130 -28.50 -22.50 -44.82
N ARG A 131 -29.09 -23.09 -43.77
CA ARG A 131 -30.47 -23.61 -43.74
C ARG A 131 -31.57 -22.59 -44.10
N SER A 132 -31.24 -21.30 -44.27
CA SER A 132 -32.15 -20.21 -44.65
C SER A 132 -31.94 -19.64 -46.06
N SER A 133 -31.13 -20.24 -46.93
CA SER A 133 -30.82 -19.72 -48.28
C SER A 133 -31.93 -19.84 -49.33
N ALA A 134 -33.20 -19.98 -48.93
CA ALA A 134 -34.30 -19.89 -49.89
C ALA A 134 -34.28 -18.50 -50.55
N SER A 135 -33.95 -18.45 -51.85
CA SER A 135 -33.87 -17.23 -52.65
C SER A 135 -35.27 -16.61 -52.85
N ARG A 136 -35.83 -16.00 -51.81
CA ARG A 136 -36.99 -15.13 -51.95
C ARG A 136 -36.51 -13.68 -51.97
N GLY A 137 -36.29 -13.18 -53.19
CA GLY A 137 -36.26 -11.77 -53.57
C GLY A 137 -35.50 -10.81 -52.63
N GLN A 138 -34.29 -10.41 -53.05
CA GLN A 138 -33.57 -9.18 -52.67
C GLN A 138 -34.15 -8.41 -51.46
N PRO A 139 -33.83 -8.81 -50.21
CA PRO A 139 -34.19 -8.03 -49.04
C PRO A 139 -33.40 -6.72 -49.06
N GLY A 140 -34.08 -5.58 -49.18
CA GLY A 140 -33.44 -4.24 -49.15
C GLY A 140 -33.94 -3.22 -50.17
N LYS A 141 -34.78 -3.60 -51.15
CA LYS A 141 -35.34 -2.66 -52.15
C LYS A 141 -36.46 -1.76 -51.63
N LYS A 142 -36.89 -1.92 -50.37
CA LYS A 142 -37.86 -1.01 -49.75
C LYS A 142 -37.09 0.09 -49.05
N SER A 143 -37.26 1.33 -49.51
CA SER A 143 -36.74 2.48 -48.78
C SER A 143 -37.40 2.54 -47.41
N LEU A 144 -36.61 2.36 -46.34
CA LEU A 144 -37.12 2.49 -44.98
C LEU A 144 -37.75 3.87 -44.83
N MET A 145 -38.99 3.94 -44.35
CA MET A 145 -39.72 5.21 -44.19
C MET A 145 -38.91 6.22 -43.37
N LEU A 146 -38.16 5.73 -42.38
CA LEU A 146 -37.26 6.53 -41.56
C LEU A 146 -36.22 7.29 -42.39
N ARG A 147 -35.71 6.72 -43.50
CA ARG A 147 -34.77 7.39 -44.39
C ARG A 147 -35.43 8.58 -45.10
N LYS A 148 -36.71 8.51 -45.45
CA LYS A 148 -37.43 9.66 -46.04
C LYS A 148 -37.58 10.81 -45.04
N LEU A 149 -37.78 10.49 -43.77
CA LEU A 149 -37.91 11.48 -42.69
C LEU A 149 -36.56 12.08 -42.28
N LEU A 150 -35.48 11.28 -42.28
CA LEU A 150 -34.15 11.74 -41.87
C LEU A 150 -33.33 12.35 -43.02
N SER A 151 -33.66 12.06 -44.29
CA SER A 151 -32.95 12.64 -45.44
C SER A 151 -33.52 14.00 -45.88
N SER A 152 -34.71 14.39 -45.41
CA SER A 152 -35.26 15.75 -45.57
C SER A 152 -34.84 16.59 -44.38
N GLY A 153 -33.66 17.17 -44.48
CA GLY A 153 -33.01 17.86 -43.38
C GLY A 153 -31.54 17.59 -43.54
N GLY A 154 -30.87 18.45 -44.30
CA GLY A 154 -29.45 18.32 -44.61
C GLY A 154 -28.73 17.91 -43.34
N VAL A 155 -28.03 16.78 -43.41
CA VAL A 155 -26.99 16.49 -42.44
C VAL A 155 -25.95 17.56 -42.70
N SER A 156 -26.13 18.72 -42.07
CA SER A 156 -25.07 19.69 -41.90
C SER A 156 -23.94 18.85 -41.33
N GLN A 157 -22.86 18.71 -42.10
CA GLN A 157 -21.58 18.30 -41.56
C GLN A 157 -21.45 18.97 -40.20
N PRO A 158 -21.03 18.25 -39.14
CA PRO A 158 -20.85 18.90 -37.85
C PRO A 158 -19.92 20.07 -38.10
N LEU A 159 -20.48 21.29 -38.04
CA LEU A 159 -19.73 22.52 -38.27
C LEU A 159 -18.59 22.42 -37.27
N THR A 160 -17.35 22.34 -37.75
CA THR A 160 -16.18 22.06 -36.93
C THR A 160 -16.15 23.11 -35.82
N THR A 161 -16.65 22.74 -34.64
CA THR A 161 -16.81 23.69 -33.54
C THR A 161 -15.41 24.08 -33.10
N SER A 162 -15.15 25.38 -32.94
CA SER A 162 -13.84 25.84 -32.49
C SER A 162 -13.39 25.07 -31.23
N LEU A 163 -12.08 24.80 -31.10
CA LEU A 163 -11.54 24.05 -29.96
C LEU A 163 -11.93 24.68 -28.61
N ALA A 164 -12.06 26.02 -28.56
CA ALA A 164 -12.54 26.74 -27.39
C ALA A 164 -13.98 26.34 -27.02
N ARG A 165 -14.88 26.24 -28.01
CA ARG A 165 -16.27 25.82 -27.78
C ARG A 165 -16.34 24.35 -27.37
N GLN A 166 -15.49 23.50 -27.92
CA GLN A 166 -15.42 22.09 -27.52
C GLN A 166 -14.97 21.92 -26.06
N ARG A 167 -14.03 22.75 -25.58
CA ARG A 167 -13.62 22.78 -24.16
C ARG A 167 -14.77 23.16 -23.24
N ILE A 168 -15.49 24.23 -23.56
CA ILE A 168 -16.65 24.68 -22.77
C ILE A 168 -17.70 23.56 -22.67
N ILE A 169 -18.06 22.96 -23.81
CA ILE A 169 -19.04 21.85 -23.85
C ILE A 169 -18.52 20.62 -23.08
N GLY A 170 -17.21 20.33 -23.16
CA GLY A 170 -16.58 19.24 -22.42
C GLY A 170 -16.67 19.43 -20.90
N GLU A 171 -16.32 20.62 -20.42
CA GLU A 171 -16.39 20.98 -19.00
C GLU A 171 -17.83 20.94 -18.46
N GLU A 172 -18.80 21.44 -19.25
CA GLU A 172 -20.22 21.37 -18.89
C GLU A 172 -20.70 19.92 -18.77
N ARG A 173 -20.30 19.06 -19.72
CA ARG A 173 -20.63 17.62 -19.68
C ARG A 173 -20.03 16.95 -18.44
N GLU A 174 -18.78 17.24 -18.12
CA GLU A 174 -18.12 16.70 -16.93
C GLU A 174 -18.83 17.13 -15.64
N ARG A 175 -19.20 18.42 -15.52
CA ARG A 175 -19.98 18.90 -14.37
C ARG A 175 -21.33 18.20 -14.25
N ALA A 176 -22.06 18.03 -15.36
CA ALA A 176 -23.35 17.34 -15.35
C ALA A 176 -23.22 15.87 -14.92
N VAL A 177 -22.20 15.17 -15.43
CA VAL A 177 -21.92 13.77 -15.07
C VAL A 177 -21.55 13.65 -13.59
N GLN A 178 -20.71 14.55 -13.07
CA GLN A 178 -20.33 14.56 -11.65
C GLN A 178 -21.55 14.81 -10.74
N ALA A 179 -22.39 15.79 -11.09
CA ALA A 179 -23.62 16.08 -10.35
C ALA A 179 -24.58 14.87 -10.35
N TYR A 180 -24.78 14.23 -11.51
CA TYR A 180 -25.59 13.02 -11.62
C TYR A 180 -25.01 11.87 -10.78
N ARG A 181 -23.70 11.64 -10.81
CA ARG A 181 -23.04 10.62 -9.98
C ARG A 181 -23.22 10.90 -8.49
N ALA A 182 -23.12 12.16 -8.05
CA ALA A 182 -23.35 12.55 -6.66
C ALA A 182 -24.80 12.29 -6.23
N LEU A 183 -25.77 12.66 -7.06
CA LEU A 183 -27.19 12.36 -6.82
C LEU A 183 -27.45 10.85 -6.75
N LYS A 184 -26.88 10.08 -7.67
CA LYS A 184 -27.03 8.62 -7.70
C LYS A 184 -26.41 7.94 -6.47
N LYS A 185 -25.24 8.41 -6.01
CA LYS A 185 -24.62 7.95 -4.75
C LYS A 185 -25.51 8.23 -3.53
N ARG A 186 -26.09 9.43 -3.44
CA ARG A 186 -27.03 9.78 -2.35
C ARG A 186 -28.28 8.92 -2.38
N GLN A 187 -28.84 8.62 -3.55
CA GLN A 187 -29.99 7.72 -3.66
C GLN A 187 -29.67 6.30 -3.19
N GLN A 188 -28.51 5.76 -3.56
CA GLN A 188 -28.07 4.43 -3.11
C GLN A 188 -27.84 4.37 -1.59
N GLN A 189 -27.30 5.43 -0.98
CA GLN A 189 -27.14 5.52 0.47
C GLN A 189 -28.48 5.69 1.19
N GLY A 190 -29.45 6.38 0.58
CA GLY A 190 -30.82 6.53 1.09
C GLY A 190 -31.67 5.25 1.00
N THR A 191 -31.22 4.21 0.28
CA THR A 191 -31.93 2.91 0.20
C THR A 191 -31.51 1.92 1.30
N GLN A 192 -30.61 2.32 2.21
CA GLN A 192 -30.20 1.52 3.37
C GLN A 192 -30.82 1.99 4.70
N SER A 193 -31.92 2.76 4.68
CA SER A 193 -32.77 2.92 5.86
C SER A 193 -33.96 1.95 5.81
N PRO A 194 -34.30 1.28 6.94
CA PRO A 194 -35.39 0.32 6.95
C PRO A 194 -36.74 1.05 6.85
N GLN A 195 -37.56 0.63 5.89
CA GLN A 195 -38.97 1.02 5.79
C GLN A 195 -39.78 0.51 7.00
N PRO A 196 -40.76 1.28 7.50
CA PRO A 196 -42.00 0.77 8.05
C PRO A 196 -43.16 0.92 7.02
N PRO A 197 -44.32 0.28 7.24
CA PRO A 197 -45.07 -0.41 6.18
C PRO A 197 -46.10 0.42 5.40
N HIS A 198 -46.37 -0.08 4.20
CA HIS A 198 -47.57 0.06 3.36
C HIS A 198 -48.84 0.65 4.01
N LEU A 199 -49.44 1.66 3.36
CA LEU A 199 -50.89 1.90 3.43
C LEU A 199 -51.47 2.24 2.04
N ALA A 200 -52.24 1.26 1.55
CA ALA A 200 -53.45 1.30 0.74
C ALA A 200 -53.72 2.43 -0.27
N SER A 201 -53.86 2.00 -1.52
CA SER A 201 -54.81 2.39 -2.56
C SER A 201 -55.75 3.58 -2.28
N ARG A 202 -55.76 4.57 -3.19
CA ARG A 202 -56.99 5.28 -3.56
C ARG A 202 -57.17 5.36 -5.06
N LYS A 203 -58.42 5.10 -5.42
CA LYS A 203 -58.99 4.84 -6.73
C LYS A 203 -59.07 6.12 -7.57
N LYS A 204 -59.11 5.91 -8.89
CA LYS A 204 -59.38 6.88 -9.93
C LYS A 204 -60.65 7.70 -9.67
N ALA A 205 -60.64 8.95 -10.14
CA ALA A 205 -61.84 9.63 -10.62
C ALA A 205 -61.53 10.14 -12.04
N GLU A 206 -62.12 9.46 -13.03
CA GLU A 206 -62.27 9.94 -14.41
C GLU A 206 -63.49 10.86 -14.43
N THR A 207 -63.29 12.12 -14.79
CA THR A 207 -64.36 13.08 -15.11
C THR A 207 -64.62 13.04 -16.62
N CYS A 208 -65.80 12.54 -17.00
CA CYS A 208 -66.46 12.87 -18.25
C CYS A 208 -67.58 13.86 -17.93
N LEU A 209 -67.57 15.02 -18.58
CA LEU A 209 -68.70 15.71 -19.22
C LEU A 209 -68.14 16.88 -20.04
#